data_AF-A0A4W5PCJ9-F1
#
_entry.id   AF-A0A4W5PCJ9-F1
#
_cell.length_a   1.000
_cell.length_b   1.000
_cell.length_c   1.000
_cell.angle_alpha   90.00
_cell.angle_beta   90.00
_cell.angle_gamma   90.00
#
_symmetry.space_group_name_H-M   'P 1'
#
loop_
_entity.id
_entity.type
_entity.pdbx_description
1 polymer ?
#
loop_
_entity_poly.entity_id
_entity_poly.type
_entity_poly.pdbx_seq_one_letter_code
_entity_poly.pdbx_strand_id
1 'polypeptide(L)'
;MSSPVVEQIITSMKCIMGEDRTAIAYFRRQLTEMGFMIYGNNNSPVVPMMLYMPSKIGALGREMLKRNIGVCVVGFPATPIIESRA
;
A
#
# COMPACT_ATOMS: atom_id res chain seq x y z
N MET A 1 -24.12 0.87 -16.51
CA MET A 1 -23.14 0.39 -15.51
C MET A 1 -23.91 -0.45 -14.51
N SER A 2 -23.44 -1.66 -14.16
CA SER A 2 -24.18 -2.52 -13.22
C SER A 2 -24.09 -1.96 -11.79
N SER A 3 -25.12 -2.17 -10.96
CA SER A 3 -25.15 -1.70 -9.57
C SER A 3 -23.90 -2.05 -8.76
N PRO A 4 -23.31 -3.27 -8.87
CA PRO A 4 -22.10 -3.63 -8.13
C PRO A 4 -20.86 -2.81 -8.51
N VAL A 5 -20.75 -2.41 -9.79
CA VAL A 5 -19.60 -1.60 -10.26
C VAL A 5 -19.68 -0.19 -9.67
N VAL A 6 -20.88 0.39 -9.60
CA VAL A 6 -21.10 1.71 -8.98
C VAL A 6 -20.76 1.67 -7.49
N GLU A 7 -21.19 0.62 -6.79
CA GLU A 7 -20.89 0.43 -5.36
C GLU A 7 -19.39 0.28 -5.10
N GLN A 8 -18.68 -0.52 -5.90
CA GLN A 8 -17.22 -0.65 -5.79
C GLN A 8 -16.49 0.69 -6.02
N ILE A 9 -16.92 1.48 -7.00
CA ILE A 9 -16.36 2.80 -7.26
C ILE A 9 -16.61 3.72 -6.06
N ILE A 10 -17.84 3.79 -5.54
CA ILE A 10 -18.19 4.63 -4.39
C ILE A 10 -17.37 4.24 -3.15
N THR A 11 -17.28 2.95 -2.85
CA THR A 11 -16.49 2.43 -1.73
C THR A 11 -15.02 2.78 -1.89
N SER A 12 -14.46 2.62 -3.09
CA SER A 12 -13.07 3.01 -3.38
C SER A 12 -12.83 4.51 -3.15
N MET A 13 -13.77 5.37 -3.58
CA MET A 13 -13.68 6.81 -3.37
C MET A 13 -13.77 7.17 -1.88
N LYS A 14 -14.68 6.55 -1.12
CA LYS A 14 -14.76 6.72 0.35
C LYS A 14 -13.48 6.29 1.05
N CYS A 15 -12.83 5.22 0.59
CA CYS A 15 -11.52 4.81 1.11
C CYS A 15 -10.43 5.83 0.82
N ILE A 16 -10.36 6.34 -0.42
CA ILE A 16 -9.39 7.36 -0.82
C ILE A 16 -9.58 8.66 -0.01
N MET A 17 -10.84 9.07 0.19
CA MET A 17 -11.20 10.24 0.99
C MET A 17 -11.04 10.03 2.50
N GLY A 18 -10.80 8.79 2.94
CA GLY A 18 -10.65 8.45 4.36
C GLY A 18 -11.95 8.44 5.16
N GLU A 19 -13.09 8.39 4.48
CA GLU A 19 -14.44 8.26 5.06
C GLU A 19 -14.73 6.82 5.49
N ASP A 20 -14.23 5.84 4.74
CA ASP A 20 -14.29 4.42 5.09
C ASP A 20 -12.88 3.81 5.09
N ARG A 21 -12.46 3.28 6.24
CA ARG A 21 -11.10 2.77 6.46
C ARG A 21 -11.05 1.28 6.71
N THR A 22 -12.19 0.59 6.65
CA THR A 22 -12.32 -0.82 7.02
C THR A 22 -11.36 -1.71 6.24
N ALA A 23 -11.35 -1.58 4.90
CA ALA A 23 -10.47 -2.34 4.02
C ALA A 23 -8.97 -2.04 4.26
N ILE A 24 -8.62 -0.77 4.47
CA ILE A 24 -7.22 -0.33 4.68
C ILE A 24 -6.71 -0.79 6.05
N ALA A 25 -7.54 -0.69 7.09
CA ALA A 25 -7.21 -1.15 8.44
C ALA A 25 -7.01 -2.66 8.47
N TYR A 26 -7.87 -3.42 7.76
CA TYR A 26 -7.70 -4.86 7.59
C TYR A 26 -6.38 -5.18 6.89
N PHE A 27 -6.09 -4.53 5.75
CA PHE A 27 -4.86 -4.76 4.99
C PHE A 27 -3.60 -4.48 5.84
N ARG A 28 -3.58 -3.36 6.55
CA ARG A 28 -2.50 -2.98 7.47
C ARG A 28 -2.30 -4.01 8.58
N ARG A 29 -3.40 -4.51 9.16
CA ARG A 29 -3.36 -5.53 10.22
C ARG A 29 -2.78 -6.84 9.67
N GLN A 30 -3.24 -7.31 8.52
CA GLN A 30 -2.74 -8.54 7.91
C GLN A 30 -1.24 -8.45 7.61
N LEU A 31 -0.75 -7.33 7.08
CA LEU A 31 0.69 -7.15 6.82
C LEU A 31 1.51 -7.15 8.11
N THR A 32 1.02 -6.48 9.16
CA THR A 32 1.67 -6.48 10.48
C THR A 32 1.72 -7.90 11.07
N GLU A 33 0.63 -8.65 10.99
CA GLU A 33 0.54 -10.05 11.45
C GLU A 33 1.48 -10.98 10.67
N MET A 34 1.74 -10.69 9.40
CA MET A 34 2.73 -11.40 8.57
C MET A 34 4.19 -11.02 8.90
N GLY A 35 4.41 -10.07 9.80
CA GLY A 35 5.74 -9.64 10.25
C GLY A 35 6.37 -8.51 9.41
N PHE A 36 5.61 -7.86 8.52
CA PHE A 36 6.11 -6.69 7.80
C PHE A 36 6.15 -5.45 8.71
N MET A 37 7.19 -4.64 8.56
CA MET A 37 7.29 -3.35 9.26
C MET A 37 6.50 -2.28 8.49
N ILE A 38 5.36 -1.88 9.06
CA ILE A 38 4.50 -0.86 8.48
C ILE A 38 4.71 0.48 9.19
N TYR A 39 4.95 1.53 8.39
CA TYR A 39 5.22 2.88 8.88
C TYR A 39 3.96 3.77 8.83
N GLY A 40 4.04 4.96 9.44
CA GLY A 40 3.02 6.00 9.36
C GLY A 40 1.83 5.82 10.31
N ASN A 41 0.90 6.77 10.24
CA ASN A 41 -0.27 6.84 11.12
C ASN A 41 -1.29 5.72 10.79
N ASN A 42 -1.88 5.11 11.82
CA ASN A 42 -2.97 4.12 11.65
C ASN A 42 -4.21 4.72 10.96
N ASN A 43 -4.41 6.03 11.06
CA ASN A 43 -5.48 6.78 10.40
C ASN A 43 -5.04 7.33 9.03
N SER A 44 -3.96 6.82 8.44
CA SER A 44 -3.56 7.15 7.07
C SER A 44 -4.22 6.18 6.07
N PRO A 45 -4.74 6.66 4.92
CA PRO A 45 -5.14 5.77 3.83
C PRO A 45 -3.93 5.12 3.14
N VAL A 46 -2.74 5.68 3.33
CA VAL A 46 -1.47 5.13 2.82
C VAL A 46 -0.89 4.16 3.85
N VAL A 47 -0.49 2.96 3.40
CA VAL A 47 0.10 1.89 4.22
C VAL A 47 1.50 1.56 3.71
N PRO A 48 2.54 2.33 4.09
CA PRO A 48 3.90 2.12 3.61
C PRO A 48 4.57 0.93 4.30
N MET A 49 5.05 -0.03 3.52
CA MET A 49 5.82 -1.18 3.99
C MET A 49 7.33 -0.92 3.83
N MET A 50 8.08 -0.98 4.93
CA MET A 50 9.51 -0.70 4.93
C MET A 50 10.30 -1.88 4.36
N LEU A 51 11.20 -1.59 3.41
CA LEU A 51 12.04 -2.62 2.76
C LEU A 51 13.49 -2.61 3.27
N TYR A 52 14.00 -1.47 3.73
CA TYR A 52 15.37 -1.23 4.23
C TYR A 52 16.53 -1.66 3.30
N MET A 53 16.26 -2.30 2.17
CA MET A 53 17.23 -2.78 1.19
C MET A 53 16.93 -2.14 -0.17
N PRO A 54 17.63 -1.06 -0.54
CA PRO A 54 17.38 -0.35 -1.79
C PRO A 54 17.49 -1.24 -3.04
N SER A 55 18.38 -2.23 -3.02
CA SER A 55 18.55 -3.20 -4.10
C SER A 55 17.32 -4.05 -4.38
N LYS A 56 16.40 -4.21 -3.41
CA LYS A 56 15.18 -5.03 -3.55
C LYS A 56 13.97 -4.25 -4.05
N ILE A 57 14.00 -2.91 -4.03
CA ILE A 57 12.86 -2.05 -4.42
C ILE A 57 12.38 -2.40 -5.84
N GLY A 58 13.30 -2.37 -6.82
CA GLY A 58 12.95 -2.66 -8.20
C GLY A 58 12.54 -4.11 -8.44
N ALA A 59 13.12 -5.06 -7.68
CA ALA A 59 12.73 -6.47 -7.76
C ALA A 59 11.31 -6.68 -7.24
N LEU A 60 10.95 -6.07 -6.10
CA LEU A 60 9.61 -6.13 -5.54
C LEU A 60 8.57 -5.56 -6.52
N GLY A 61 8.82 -4.38 -7.09
CA GLY A 61 7.90 -3.77 -8.06
C GLY A 61 7.63 -4.68 -9.27
N ARG A 62 8.68 -5.30 -9.83
CA ARG A 62 8.54 -6.27 -10.93
C ARG A 62 7.77 -7.52 -10.52
N GLU A 63 8.03 -8.05 -9.33
CA GLU A 63 7.35 -9.24 -8.81
C GLU A 63 5.87 -8.98 -8.51
N MET A 64 5.51 -7.79 -8.03
CA MET A 64 4.12 -7.39 -7.83
C MET A 64 3.39 -7.18 -9.16
N LEU A 65 4.06 -6.56 -10.14
CA LEU A 65 3.51 -6.39 -11.49
C LEU A 65 3.18 -7.75 -12.15
N LYS A 66 4.07 -8.75 -12.03
CA LYS A 66 3.79 -10.12 -12.52
C LYS A 66 2.54 -10.75 -11.90
N ARG A 67 2.15 -10.31 -10.71
CA ARG A 67 0.95 -10.76 -9.98
C ARG A 67 -0.27 -9.87 -10.21
N ASN A 68 -0.18 -8.89 -11.11
CA ASN A 68 -1.20 -7.85 -11.37
C ASN A 68 -1.53 -7.01 -10.12
N ILE A 69 -0.53 -6.75 -9.27
CA ILE A 69 -0.67 -5.90 -8.09
C ILE A 69 0.08 -4.59 -8.34
N GLY A 70 -0.65 -3.48 -8.34
CA GLY A 70 -0.05 -2.14 -8.42
C GLY A 70 0.53 -1.73 -7.06
N VAL A 71 1.82 -1.44 -7.01
CA VAL A 71 2.52 -0.97 -5.81
C VAL A 71 3.35 0.28 -6.12
N CYS A 72 3.43 1.21 -5.17
CA CYS A 72 4.26 2.40 -5.29
C CYS A 72 5.60 2.17 -4.61
N VAL A 73 6.57 1.69 -5.39
CA VAL A 73 7.94 1.49 -4.91
C VAL A 73 8.70 2.81 -4.90
N VAL A 74 9.20 3.23 -3.72
CA VAL A 74 9.90 4.50 -3.53
C VAL A 74 11.24 4.30 -2.82
N GLY A 75 12.27 4.94 -3.37
CA GLY A 75 13.62 5.02 -2.82
C GLY A 75 14.24 6.38 -3.12
N PHE A 76 15.56 6.53 -2.92
CA PHE A 76 16.28 7.77 -3.23
C PHE A 76 16.07 8.18 -4.70
N PRO A 77 15.82 9.48 -5.01
CA PRO A 77 15.86 10.65 -4.11
C PRO A 77 14.54 10.98 -3.40
N ALA A 78 13.46 10.22 -3.63
CA ALA A 78 12.15 10.51 -3.04
C ALA A 78 12.11 10.25 -1.53
N THR A 79 12.95 9.34 -1.03
CA THR A 79 13.14 9.05 0.39
C THR A 79 14.63 8.86 0.71
N PRO A 80 15.08 9.07 1.97
CA PRO A 80 16.43 8.69 2.37
C PRO A 80 16.72 7.22 2.06
N ILE A 81 17.98 6.88 1.80
CA ILE A 81 18.40 5.52 1.40
C ILE A 81 17.89 4.45 2.41
N ILE A 82 17.94 4.76 3.69
CA ILE A 82 17.51 3.87 4.78
C ILE A 82 15.98 3.77 4.95
N GLU A 83 15.19 4.62 4.28
CA GLU A 83 13.72 4.67 4.40
C GLU A 83 13.00 4.21 3.13
N SER A 84 13.65 3.36 2.36
CA SER A 84 13.07 2.74 1.17
C SER A 84 11.83 1.90 1.52
N ARG A 85 10.74 2.04 0.74
CA ARG A 85 9.42 1.45 1.03
C ARG A 85 8.61 1.12 -0.22
N ALA A 86 7.54 0.35 -0.04
CA ALA A 86 6.58 -0.03 -1.08
C ALA A 86 5.13 0.01 -0.58
#